data_AF-A0A4V2AFA8-F1
#
_entry.id   AF-A0A4V2AFA8-F1
#
_cell.length_a   1.000
_cell.length_b   1.000
_cell.length_c   1.000
_cell.angle_alpha   90.00
_cell.angle_beta   90.00
_cell.angle_gamma   90.00
#
_symmetry.space_group_name_H-M   'P 1'
#
loop_
_entity.id
_entity.type
_entity.pdbx_description
1 polymer ?
#
loop_
_entity_poly.entity_id
_entity_poly.type
_entity_poly.pdbx_seq_one_letter_code
_entity_poly.pdbx_strand_id
1 'polypeptide(L)' 'MLSEPQLQYCDARPYAAIRTRMKRPGQVAAFVPLIWAEVRSWLAFEGRLEAGAPFVRYHGVDGDGALDVE' A
#
# COMPACT_ATOMS: atom_id res chain seq x y z
N MET A 1 13.16 15.48 16.49
CA MET A 1 13.45 14.03 16.47
C MET A 1 12.11 13.33 16.63
N LEU A 2 11.69 12.48 15.69
CA LEU A 2 10.31 11.94 15.62
C LEU A 2 10.05 10.80 16.63
N SER A 3 11.03 9.93 16.90
CA SER A 3 11.03 8.90 17.96
C SER A 3 12.35 8.09 17.92
N GLU A 4 12.55 7.16 18.86
CA GLU A 4 13.64 6.18 18.84
C GLU A 4 13.32 5.00 17.89
N PRO A 5 14.26 4.55 17.05
CA PRO A 5 14.07 3.38 16.19
C PRO A 5 13.87 2.09 17.00
N GLN A 6 12.92 1.25 16.59
CA GLN A 6 12.64 -0.05 17.23
C GLN A 6 12.72 -1.19 16.21
N LEU A 7 13.24 -2.33 16.66
CA LEU A 7 13.14 -3.60 15.93
C LEU A 7 11.82 -4.26 16.29
N GLN A 8 11.02 -4.60 15.27
CA GLN A 8 9.76 -5.30 15.43
C GLN A 8 9.70 -6.50 14.49
N TYR A 9 9.19 -7.61 14.99
CA TYR A 9 8.90 -8.79 14.17
C TYR A 9 7.43 -8.74 13.72
N CYS A 10 7.21 -8.93 12.42
CA CYS A 10 5.88 -8.96 11.83
C CYS A 10 5.65 -10.30 11.14
N ASP A 11 4.70 -11.07 11.65
CA ASP A 11 4.26 -12.31 11.00
C ASP A 11 3.57 -12.01 9.67
N ALA A 12 3.77 -12.90 8.69
CA ALA A 12 3.09 -12.83 7.41
C ALA A 12 1.57 -13.01 7.60
N ARG A 13 0.78 -12.09 7.05
CA ARG A 13 -0.68 -12.15 7.04
C ARG A 13 -1.19 -12.11 5.59
N PRO A 14 -2.27 -12.83 5.26
CA PRO A 14 -2.89 -12.70 3.94
C PRO A 14 -3.42 -11.28 3.75
N TYR A 15 -3.24 -10.75 2.54
CA TYR A 15 -3.73 -9.42 2.16
C TYR A 15 -4.12 -9.41 0.68
N ALA A 16 -4.98 -8.45 0.32
CA ALA A 16 -5.28 -8.11 -1.06
C ALA A 16 -4.73 -6.71 -1.33
N ALA A 17 -4.07 -6.53 -2.48
CA ALA A 17 -3.47 -5.26 -2.87
C ALA A 17 -3.42 -5.11 -4.39
N ILE A 18 -3.27 -3.88 -4.85
CA ILE A 18 -2.95 -3.56 -6.24
C ILE A 18 -1.52 -3.04 -6.26
N ARG A 19 -0.63 -3.82 -6.87
CA ARG A 19 0.74 -3.37 -7.10
C ARG A 19 0.80 -2.51 -8.35
N THR A 20 1.40 -1.34 -8.23
CA THR A 20 1.46 -0.36 -9.30
C THR A 20 2.74 0.46 -9.24
N ARG A 21 3.09 1.08 -10.38
CA ARG A 21 4.28 1.93 -10.53
C ARG A 21 3.87 3.36 -10.75
N MET A 22 4.24 4.23 -9.81
CA MET A 22 3.93 5.65 -9.83
C MET A 22 5.10 6.46 -10.36
N LYS A 23 4.91 7.17 -11.47
CA LYS A 23 5.96 8.04 -12.06
C LYS A 23 6.29 9.28 -11.24
N ARG A 24 5.44 9.65 -10.26
CA ARG A 24 5.59 10.85 -9.42
C ARG A 24 5.36 10.48 -7.96
N PRO A 25 6.41 10.15 -7.18
CA PRO A 25 6.29 9.75 -5.78
C PRO A 25 5.59 10.80 -4.89
N GLY A 26 5.73 12.09 -5.22
CA GLY A 26 5.04 13.17 -4.50
C GLY A 26 3.51 13.13 -4.59
N GLN A 27 2.91 12.27 -5.42
CA GLN A 27 1.46 12.13 -5.55
C GLN A 27 0.88 10.93 -4.80
N VAL A 28 1.68 10.20 -4.02
CA VAL A 28 1.23 9.02 -3.27
C VAL A 28 -0.02 9.31 -2.43
N ALA A 29 -0.05 10.44 -1.70
CA ALA A 29 -1.18 10.78 -0.84
C ALA A 29 -2.51 10.95 -1.60
N ALA A 30 -2.47 11.36 -2.87
CA ALA A 30 -3.66 11.48 -3.70
C ALA A 30 -4.06 10.15 -4.37
N PHE A 31 -3.09 9.26 -4.59
CA PHE A 31 -3.30 8.01 -5.34
C PHE A 31 -3.73 6.84 -4.44
N VAL A 32 -3.18 6.77 -3.22
CA VAL A 32 -3.48 5.70 -2.25
C VAL A 32 -4.97 5.56 -1.95
N PRO A 33 -5.75 6.63 -1.71
CA PRO A 33 -7.19 6.51 -1.49
C PRO A 33 -7.95 5.88 -2.67
N LEU A 34 -7.51 6.14 -3.90
CA LEU A 34 -8.11 5.57 -5.11
C LEU A 34 -7.83 4.06 -5.21
N ILE A 35 -6.59 3.65 -4.95
CA ILE A 35 -6.22 2.22 -4.90
C ILE A 35 -7.03 1.49 -3.83
N TRP A 36 -7.14 2.07 -2.63
CA TRP A 36 -7.92 1.44 -1.55
C TRP A 36 -9.39 1.29 -1.90
N ALA A 37 -9.99 2.29 -2.56
CA ALA A 37 -11.37 2.18 -3.03
C ALA A 37 -11.55 1.02 -4.03
N GLU A 38 -10.57 0.82 -4.93
CA GLU A 38 -10.59 -0.26 -5.91
C GLU A 38 -10.47 -1.65 -5.24
N VAL A 39 -9.50 -1.84 -4.34
CA VAL A 39 -9.33 -3.10 -3.59
C VAL A 39 -10.59 -3.43 -2.79
N ARG A 40 -11.20 -2.42 -2.15
CA ARG A 40 -12.44 -2.59 -1.39
C ARG A 40 -13.62 -2.97 -2.28
N SER A 41 -13.71 -2.36 -3.45
CA SER A 41 -14.77 -2.66 -4.42
C SER A 41 -14.64 -4.08 -4.94
N TRP A 42 -13.41 -4.52 -5.25
CA TRP A 42 -13.13 -5.90 -5.64
C TRP A 42 -13.44 -6.90 -4.51
N LEU A 43 -13.02 -6.63 -3.27
CA LEU A 43 -13.36 -7.49 -2.12
C LEU A 43 -14.87 -7.62 -1.94
N ALA A 44 -15.60 -6.51 -2.02
CA ALA A 44 -17.06 -6.50 -1.88
C ALA A 44 -17.75 -7.30 -3.00
N PHE A 45 -17.26 -7.16 -4.24
CA PHE A 45 -17.74 -7.94 -5.38
C PHE A 45 -17.54 -9.45 -5.17
N GLU A 46 -16.41 -9.86 -4.59
CA GLU A 46 -16.10 -11.25 -4.22
C GLU A 46 -16.83 -11.73 -2.96
N GLY A 47 -17.69 -10.91 -2.34
CA GLY A 47 -18.40 -11.24 -1.11
C GLY A 47 -17.48 -11.36 0.12
N ARG A 48 -16.32 -10.68 0.09
CA ARG A 48 -15.30 -10.67 1.16
C ARG A 48 -15.28 -9.33 1.88
N LEU A 49 -14.79 -9.34 3.12
CA LEU A 49 -14.60 -8.16 3.96
C LEU A 49 -13.12 -7.98 4.31
N GLU A 50 -12.72 -6.74 4.56
CA GLU A 50 -11.40 -6.40 5.09
C GLU A 50 -11.20 -7.03 6.48
N ALA A 51 -10.08 -7.71 6.69
CA ALA A 51 -9.76 -8.37 7.96
C ALA A 51 -8.98 -7.48 8.95
N GLY A 52 -8.70 -6.22 8.59
CA GLY A 52 -7.91 -5.30 9.41
C GLY A 52 -7.73 -3.94 8.75
N ALA A 53 -6.93 -3.08 9.38
CA ALA A 53 -6.61 -1.77 8.83
C ALA A 53 -5.80 -1.88 7.52
N PRO A 54 -6.05 -0.99 6.55
CA PRO A 54 -5.23 -0.94 5.34
C PRO A 54 -3.81 -0.47 5.67
N PHE A 55 -2.86 -0.87 4.83
CA PHE A 55 -1.48 -0.40 4.88
C PHE A 55 -1.01 -0.06 3.46
N VAL A 56 0.17 0.55 3.37
CA VAL A 56 0.87 0.82 2.11
C VAL A 56 2.27 0.25 2.22
N ARG A 57 2.74 -0.42 1.18
CA ARG A 57 4.12 -0.92 1.10
C ARG A 57 4.84 -0.28 -0.08
N TYR A 58 5.94 0.41 0.24
CA TYR A 58 6.85 0.97 -0.75
C TYR A 58 7.95 -0.05 -1.04
N HIS A 59 8.07 -0.47 -2.29
CA HIS A 59 9.06 -1.49 -2.67
C HIS A 59 10.40 -0.89 -3.10
N GLY A 60 10.38 0.29 -3.70
CA GLY A 60 11.59 0.97 -4.12
C GLY A 60 11.32 2.10 -5.11
N VAL A 61 12.32 2.97 -5.25
CA VAL A 61 12.37 4.00 -6.28
C VAL A 61 13.39 3.57 -7.33
N ASP A 62 13.00 3.58 -8.61
CA ASP A 62 13.92 3.26 -9.71
C ASP A 62 14.83 4.45 -10.07
N GLY A 63 15.73 4.24 -11.04
CA GLY A 63 16.66 5.27 -11.52
C GLY A 63 15.99 6.47 -12.19
N ASP A 64 14.74 6.35 -12.62
CA ASP A 64 13.93 7.40 -13.23
C ASP A 64 13.05 8.13 -12.19
N GLY A 65 13.15 7.74 -10.92
CA GLY A 65 12.36 8.30 -9.83
C GLY A 65 10.94 7.77 -9.73
N ALA A 66 10.59 6.67 -10.42
CA ALA A 66 9.28 6.03 -10.24
C ALA A 66 9.28 5.14 -8.99
N LEU A 67 8.16 5.14 -8.28
CA LEU A 67 7.95 4.40 -7.05
C LEU A 67 7.04 3.21 -7.29
N ASP A 68 7.52 2.02 -6.93
CA ASP A 68 6.68 0.82 -6.85
C ASP A 68 5.98 0.79 -5.48
N VAL A 69 4.65 0.68 -5.52
CA VAL A 69 3.78 0.72 -4.34
C VAL A 69 2.69 -0.34 -4.43
N GLU A 70 2.30 -0.89 -3.28
CA GLU A 70 1.08 -1.71 -3.08
C GLU A 70 0.29 -1.28 -1.85
#